data_AF-A0A7C3NCC8-F1
#
_entry.id   AF-A0A7C3NCC8-F1
#
_cell.length_a   1.000
_cell.length_b   1.000
_cell.length_c   1.000
_cell.angle_alpha   90.00
_cell.angle_beta   90.00
_cell.angle_gamma   90.00
#
_symmetry.space_group_name_H-M   'P 1'
#
loop_
_entity.id
_entity.type
_entity.pdbx_description
1 polymer ?
#
loop_
_entity_poly.entity_id
_entity_poly.type
_entity_poly.pdbx_seq_one_letter_code
_entity_poly.pdbx_strand_id
1 'polypeptide(L)'
;MGRIIKQTQIKTAVHYAHENVIIENFQLSSLAKKYSLANFATIEEFRQQTGLADLYWQAMYYRLPGQKKNLFQALGEVDGYIFFMHGWDGSHRIWEKLPLQLTLKHKRVICFNLDVNGFGSSPFINDTPRPEQCSPAALMAAVEYWLSAVNLWPATYRRHKPFYLFVGHSMSGAATFYKDVSGWQDEAYGFYALAPALFCNDIQRQAFYKTVGLGIRIPSFTAIKDVLAPHVIDLLGTGASPVVKNEHLRIYNQTPFGVIAQTLYVLGTATTWPQRNDWSHFRIALGHRDRMVGLNSMLDLLEELDFHSHQIRINFGDHYFFSYGPGSPLSHKKNRQMLLKDLLDFCDELTAKANQLLFNKN
;
A
#
# COMPACT_ATOMS: atom_id res chain seq x y z
N MET A 1 27.52 8.09 -21.90
CA MET A 1 26.87 6.90 -22.50
C MET A 1 26.13 6.16 -21.40
N GLY A 2 24.80 6.24 -21.37
CA GLY A 2 23.98 5.53 -20.38
C GLY A 2 24.00 4.02 -20.66
N ARG A 3 24.26 3.22 -19.63
CA ARG A 3 24.27 1.75 -19.72
C ARG A 3 22.82 1.28 -19.85
N ILE A 4 22.40 0.84 -21.03
CA ILE A 4 21.07 0.25 -21.25
C ILE A 4 21.02 -1.07 -20.46
N ILE A 5 20.30 -1.09 -19.33
CA ILE A 5 20.09 -2.30 -18.54
C ILE A 5 19.00 -3.12 -19.24
N LYS A 6 19.37 -4.22 -19.90
CA LYS A 6 18.40 -5.12 -20.53
C LYS A 6 17.52 -5.78 -19.44
N GLN A 7 16.19 -5.75 -19.62
CA GLN A 7 15.19 -6.33 -18.70
C GLN A 7 15.51 -7.77 -18.26
N THR A 8 16.11 -8.58 -19.13
CA THR A 8 16.49 -9.98 -18.84
C THR A 8 17.55 -10.13 -17.73
N GLN A 9 18.17 -9.04 -17.27
CA GLN A 9 19.18 -9.04 -16.21
C GLN A 9 18.66 -8.55 -14.85
N ILE A 10 17.40 -8.08 -14.76
CA ILE A 10 16.86 -7.58 -13.49
C ILE A 10 16.41 -8.78 -12.63
N LYS A 11 17.24 -9.17 -11.67
CA LYS A 11 16.86 -10.17 -10.66
C LYS A 11 15.90 -9.53 -9.64
N THR A 12 14.60 -9.72 -9.82
CA THR A 12 13.54 -9.29 -8.87
C THR A 12 12.96 -10.43 -8.03
N ALA A 13 13.30 -11.68 -8.35
CA ALA A 13 12.75 -12.84 -7.66
C ALA A 13 13.45 -13.05 -6.31
N VAL A 14 12.97 -12.34 -5.29
CA VAL A 14 13.25 -12.70 -3.90
C VAL A 14 12.03 -13.44 -3.36
N HIS A 15 12.11 -14.77 -3.35
CA HIS A 15 11.10 -15.60 -2.72
C HIS A 15 11.41 -15.66 -1.22
N TYR A 16 10.57 -15.00 -0.43
CA TYR A 16 10.61 -15.15 1.02
C TYR A 16 9.80 -16.39 1.36
N ALA A 17 10.44 -17.44 1.88
CA ALA A 17 9.76 -18.65 2.31
C ALA A 17 10.13 -18.96 3.77
N HIS A 18 9.16 -19.47 4.51
CA HIS A 18 9.35 -19.99 5.84
C HIS A 18 8.40 -21.17 6.03
N GLU A 19 8.86 -22.28 6.60
CA GLU A 19 8.09 -23.54 6.73
C GLU A 19 6.71 -23.37 7.43
N ASN A 20 6.65 -22.41 8.34
CA ASN A 20 5.48 -22.09 9.16
C ASN A 20 4.67 -20.88 8.65
N VAL A 21 4.98 -20.33 7.48
CA VAL A 21 4.18 -19.27 6.87
C VAL A 21 3.76 -19.71 5.48
N ILE A 22 2.45 -19.77 5.26
CA ILE A 22 1.90 -19.98 3.94
C ILE A 22 1.84 -18.64 3.22
N ILE A 23 2.20 -18.67 1.94
CA ILE A 23 2.08 -17.56 1.02
C ILE A 23 1.23 -18.03 -0.15
N GLU A 24 0.08 -17.41 -0.34
CA GLU A 24 -0.83 -17.69 -1.43
C GLU A 24 -1.04 -16.41 -2.26
N ASN A 25 -1.09 -16.57 -3.58
CA ASN A 25 -1.28 -15.46 -4.51
C ASN A 25 -2.67 -15.56 -5.14
N PHE A 26 -3.34 -14.43 -5.26
CA PHE A 26 -4.71 -14.37 -5.71
C PHE A 26 -4.89 -13.25 -6.73
N GLN A 27 -5.88 -13.45 -7.59
CA GLN A 27 -6.48 -12.43 -8.42
C GLN A 27 -7.99 -12.50 -8.19
N LEU A 28 -8.66 -11.36 -8.16
CA LEU A 28 -10.10 -11.29 -7.90
C LEU A 28 -10.87 -12.12 -8.95
N SER A 29 -10.49 -12.01 -10.23
CA SER A 29 -11.12 -12.80 -11.31
C SER A 29 -10.94 -14.31 -11.13
N SER A 30 -9.82 -14.75 -10.57
CA SER A 30 -9.53 -16.18 -10.32
C SER A 30 -10.33 -16.72 -9.14
N LEU A 31 -10.59 -15.91 -8.11
CA LEU A 31 -11.40 -16.33 -6.97
C LEU A 31 -12.86 -16.57 -7.34
N ALA A 32 -13.45 -15.71 -8.17
CA ALA A 32 -14.81 -15.91 -8.66
C ALA A 32 -14.97 -17.24 -9.39
N LYS A 33 -14.01 -17.56 -10.27
CA LYS A 33 -14.03 -18.81 -11.05
C LYS A 33 -13.86 -20.05 -10.19
N LYS A 34 -13.00 -19.98 -9.17
CA LYS A 34 -12.55 -21.17 -8.42
C LYS A 34 -13.36 -21.46 -7.16
N TYR A 35 -13.91 -20.44 -6.50
CA TYR A 35 -14.52 -20.59 -5.18
C TYR A 35 -15.95 -20.06 -5.10
N SER A 36 -16.51 -19.52 -6.18
CA SER A 36 -17.84 -18.89 -6.22
C SER A 36 -18.01 -17.78 -5.16
N LEU A 37 -16.92 -17.18 -4.68
CA LEU A 37 -16.92 -16.17 -3.62
C LEU A 37 -17.30 -14.78 -4.12
N ALA A 38 -17.06 -14.53 -5.40
CA ALA A 38 -17.57 -13.38 -6.11
C ALA A 38 -18.31 -13.91 -7.34
N ASN A 39 -19.54 -13.46 -7.55
CA ASN A 39 -20.23 -13.77 -8.80
C ASN A 39 -19.70 -12.85 -9.92
N PHE A 40 -20.02 -13.16 -11.16
CA PHE A 40 -19.58 -12.36 -12.31
C PHE A 40 -20.03 -10.88 -12.20
N ALA A 41 -21.21 -10.63 -11.62
CA ALA A 41 -21.72 -9.27 -11.44
C ALA A 41 -20.85 -8.46 -10.45
N THR A 42 -20.37 -9.07 -9.36
CA THR A 42 -19.45 -8.41 -8.42
C THR A 42 -18.13 -8.01 -9.07
N ILE A 43 -17.57 -8.84 -9.95
CA ILE A 43 -16.34 -8.48 -10.69
C ILE A 43 -16.60 -7.32 -11.64
N GLU A 44 -17.73 -7.36 -12.35
CA GLU A 44 -18.05 -6.33 -13.32
C GLU A 44 -18.36 -5.00 -12.63
N GLU A 45 -19.03 -5.03 -11.48
CA GLU A 45 -19.20 -3.86 -10.62
C GLU A 45 -17.85 -3.32 -10.17
N PHE A 46 -16.95 -4.16 -9.64
CA PHE A 46 -15.60 -3.75 -9.27
C PHE A 46 -14.88 -3.05 -10.43
N ARG A 47 -14.95 -3.61 -11.64
CA ARG A 47 -14.34 -3.03 -12.85
C ARG A 47 -14.92 -1.68 -13.22
N GLN A 48 -16.24 -1.55 -13.18
CA GLN A 48 -16.94 -0.31 -13.52
C GLN A 48 -16.61 0.80 -12.54
N GLN A 49 -16.58 0.48 -11.24
CA GLN A 49 -16.33 1.47 -10.19
C GLN A 49 -14.86 1.89 -10.13
N THR A 50 -13.92 0.96 -10.32
CA THR A 50 -12.49 1.23 -10.11
C THR A 50 -11.73 1.52 -11.41
N GLY A 51 -12.24 1.05 -12.55
CA GLY A 51 -11.49 1.02 -13.81
C GLY A 51 -10.38 -0.04 -13.85
N LEU A 52 -10.13 -0.79 -12.78
CA LEU A 52 -9.15 -1.87 -12.74
C LEU A 52 -9.71 -3.12 -13.44
N ALA A 53 -8.89 -3.78 -14.25
CA ALA A 53 -9.28 -5.01 -14.93
C ALA A 53 -9.35 -6.20 -13.95
N ASP A 54 -8.51 -6.16 -12.92
CA ASP A 54 -8.41 -7.12 -11.83
C ASP A 54 -7.69 -6.49 -10.62
N LEU A 55 -7.77 -7.15 -9.46
CA LEU A 55 -6.94 -6.83 -8.30
C LEU A 55 -6.19 -8.07 -7.85
N TYR A 56 -4.87 -7.95 -7.77
CA TYR A 56 -3.95 -8.96 -7.28
C TYR A 56 -3.56 -8.70 -5.83
N TRP A 57 -3.42 -9.80 -5.08
CA TRP A 57 -2.79 -9.75 -3.77
C TRP A 57 -2.08 -11.04 -3.41
N GLN A 58 -1.17 -10.91 -2.45
CA GLN A 58 -0.52 -12.02 -1.78
C GLN A 58 -0.98 -12.07 -0.32
N ALA A 59 -1.55 -13.19 0.10
CA ALA A 59 -1.88 -13.44 1.50
C ALA A 59 -0.75 -14.21 2.18
N MET A 60 -0.32 -13.73 3.35
CA MET A 60 0.65 -14.40 4.23
C MET A 60 0.02 -14.70 5.58
N TYR A 61 0.03 -15.96 5.99
CA TYR A 61 -0.54 -16.37 7.28
C TYR A 61 0.26 -17.51 7.91
N TYR A 62 0.27 -17.54 9.24
CA TYR A 62 1.00 -18.54 10.00
C TYR A 62 0.25 -19.87 10.01
N ARG A 63 1.03 -20.95 10.01
CA ARG A 63 0.55 -22.32 10.14
C ARG A 63 1.41 -23.05 11.17
N LEU A 64 0.75 -23.71 12.12
CA LEU A 64 1.44 -24.56 13.08
C LEU A 64 2.08 -25.77 12.37
N PRO A 65 3.24 -26.24 12.86
CA PRO A 65 3.85 -27.47 12.34
C PRO A 65 2.85 -28.62 12.28
N GLY A 66 2.78 -29.32 11.15
CA GLY A 66 1.89 -30.47 10.95
C GLY A 66 0.43 -30.13 10.62
N GLN A 67 0.00 -28.87 10.73
CA GLN A 67 -1.37 -28.48 10.36
C GLN A 67 -1.51 -28.37 8.83
N LYS A 68 -2.66 -28.77 8.28
CA LYS A 68 -3.10 -28.35 6.94
C LYS A 68 -4.08 -27.19 7.12
N LYS A 69 -3.75 -26.03 6.55
CA LYS A 69 -4.54 -24.80 6.72
C LYS A 69 -4.56 -24.02 5.41
N ASN A 70 -5.75 -23.78 4.85
CA ASN A 70 -5.93 -22.87 3.72
C ASN A 70 -6.33 -21.46 4.20
N LEU A 71 -6.37 -20.48 3.28
CA LEU A 71 -6.76 -19.12 3.63
C LEU A 71 -8.15 -19.03 4.27
N PHE A 72 -9.15 -19.77 3.80
CA PHE A 72 -10.52 -19.70 4.35
C PHE A 72 -10.60 -20.16 5.80
N GLN A 73 -9.86 -21.21 6.14
CA GLN A 73 -9.70 -21.65 7.53
C GLN A 73 -8.94 -20.59 8.34
N ALA A 74 -7.91 -19.97 7.76
CA ALA A 74 -7.18 -18.89 8.42
C ALA A 74 -8.06 -17.69 8.75
N LEU A 75 -8.92 -17.27 7.81
CA LEU A 75 -9.80 -16.11 7.97
C LEU A 75 -10.73 -16.20 9.19
N GLY A 76 -11.13 -17.41 9.58
CA GLY A 76 -12.02 -17.64 10.72
C GLY A 76 -11.33 -17.75 12.09
N GLU A 77 -10.00 -17.78 12.13
CA GLU A 77 -9.24 -18.09 13.35
C GLU A 77 -8.34 -16.93 13.84
N VAL A 78 -8.27 -15.84 13.08
CA VAL A 78 -7.27 -14.78 13.25
C VAL A 78 -7.84 -13.59 14.02
N ASP A 79 -6.96 -12.93 14.78
CA ASP A 79 -7.28 -11.74 15.55
C ASP A 79 -7.42 -10.50 14.65
N GLY A 80 -6.80 -10.50 13.46
CA GLY A 80 -6.85 -9.35 12.56
C GLY A 80 -6.27 -9.55 11.18
N TYR A 81 -6.59 -8.58 10.32
CA TYR A 81 -6.14 -8.46 8.94
C TYR A 81 -5.27 -7.22 8.79
N ILE A 82 -4.17 -7.35 8.04
CA ILE A 82 -3.23 -6.25 7.80
C ILE A 82 -3.07 -6.08 6.29
N PHE A 83 -3.41 -4.90 5.77
CA PHE A 83 -3.42 -4.60 4.35
C PHE A 83 -2.23 -3.71 4.00
N PHE A 84 -1.24 -4.27 3.33
CA PHE A 84 -0.05 -3.56 2.86
C PHE A 84 -0.28 -3.04 1.44
N MET A 85 -0.22 -1.72 1.27
CA MET A 85 -0.55 -1.02 0.02
C MET A 85 0.63 -0.15 -0.44
N HIS A 86 1.20 -0.46 -1.59
CA HIS A 86 2.44 0.18 -2.06
C HIS A 86 2.21 1.56 -2.71
N GLY A 87 3.30 2.34 -2.81
CA GLY A 87 3.31 3.64 -3.49
C GLY A 87 3.22 3.60 -5.02
N TRP A 88 3.34 4.77 -5.62
CA TRP A 88 3.44 4.93 -7.08
C TRP A 88 4.56 4.06 -7.67
N ASP A 89 4.31 3.43 -8.81
CA ASP A 89 5.30 2.61 -9.52
C ASP A 89 5.84 1.41 -8.73
N GLY A 90 5.12 0.99 -7.67
CA GLY A 90 5.50 -0.12 -6.81
C GLY A 90 4.73 -1.42 -7.07
N SER A 91 4.96 -2.40 -6.20
CA SER A 91 4.15 -3.61 -6.07
C SER A 91 4.20 -4.11 -4.63
N HIS A 92 3.46 -5.17 -4.32
CA HIS A 92 3.55 -5.92 -3.06
C HIS A 92 4.98 -6.28 -2.63
N ARG A 93 5.94 -6.33 -3.56
CA ARG A 93 7.33 -6.72 -3.25
C ARG A 93 8.14 -5.62 -2.56
N ILE A 94 7.71 -4.36 -2.59
CA ILE A 94 8.43 -3.25 -1.93
C ILE A 94 8.50 -3.42 -0.40
N TRP A 95 7.59 -4.23 0.16
CA TRP A 95 7.55 -4.55 1.58
C TRP A 95 8.65 -5.52 2.03
N GLU A 96 9.32 -6.17 1.07
CA GLU A 96 10.38 -7.15 1.30
C GLU A 96 9.96 -8.21 2.36
N LYS A 97 10.75 -8.41 3.42
CA LYS A 97 10.47 -9.38 4.49
C LYS A 97 9.51 -8.89 5.56
N LEU A 98 9.07 -7.62 5.53
CA LEU A 98 8.33 -7.03 6.65
C LEU A 98 7.02 -7.79 6.94
N PRO A 99 6.16 -8.11 5.96
CA PRO A 99 4.92 -8.85 6.21
C PRO A 99 5.19 -10.26 6.77
N LEU A 100 6.20 -10.96 6.24
CA LEU A 100 6.64 -12.27 6.74
C LEU A 100 7.08 -12.19 8.21
N GLN A 101 7.88 -11.20 8.57
CA GLN A 101 8.35 -10.99 9.94
C GLN A 101 7.21 -10.68 10.90
N LEU A 102 6.22 -9.90 10.44
CA LEU A 102 5.02 -9.58 11.21
C LEU A 102 4.18 -10.83 11.46
N THR A 103 3.88 -11.62 10.42
CA THR A 103 3.15 -12.90 10.54
C THR A 103 3.85 -13.91 11.46
N LEU A 104 5.19 -13.94 11.47
CA LEU A 104 5.95 -14.83 12.35
C LEU A 104 5.88 -14.41 13.83
N LYS A 105 5.79 -13.10 14.10
CA LYS A 105 5.75 -12.54 15.46
C LYS A 105 4.33 -12.50 16.02
N HIS A 106 3.34 -12.16 15.19
CA HIS A 106 1.93 -12.19 15.54
C HIS A 106 1.22 -13.30 14.75
N LYS A 107 1.29 -14.53 15.28
CA LYS A 107 0.86 -15.77 14.57
C LYS A 107 -0.63 -15.83 14.23
N ARG A 108 -1.43 -14.92 14.77
CA ARG A 108 -2.87 -14.82 14.59
C ARG A 108 -3.29 -13.64 13.69
N VAL A 109 -2.40 -13.14 12.83
CA VAL A 109 -2.80 -12.18 11.76
C VAL A 109 -2.64 -12.77 10.37
N ILE A 110 -3.32 -12.14 9.41
CA ILE A 110 -3.10 -12.35 7.98
C ILE A 110 -2.63 -11.04 7.38
N CYS A 111 -1.48 -11.08 6.68
CA CYS A 111 -1.00 -9.94 5.91
C CYS A 111 -1.44 -10.10 4.45
N PHE A 112 -2.18 -9.14 3.93
CA PHE A 112 -2.57 -9.01 2.53
C PHE A 112 -1.71 -7.93 1.87
N ASN A 113 -0.78 -8.33 1.01
CA ASN A 113 0.03 -7.39 0.24
C ASN A 113 -0.64 -7.16 -1.11
N LEU A 114 -1.23 -5.99 -1.28
CA LEU A 114 -2.05 -5.65 -2.44
C LEU A 114 -1.17 -5.00 -3.53
N ASP A 115 -1.37 -5.41 -4.78
CA ASP A 115 -0.95 -4.60 -5.93
C ASP A 115 -2.10 -3.63 -6.25
N VAL A 116 -1.82 -2.33 -6.29
CA VAL A 116 -2.86 -1.28 -6.32
C VAL A 116 -2.62 -0.25 -7.42
N ASN A 117 -3.71 0.44 -7.78
CA ASN A 117 -3.72 1.63 -8.63
C ASN A 117 -3.06 1.46 -10.02
N GLY A 118 -3.28 0.32 -10.68
CA GLY A 118 -2.79 0.07 -12.03
C GLY A 118 -1.38 -0.48 -12.11
N PHE A 119 -0.70 -0.66 -10.98
CA PHE A 119 0.67 -1.17 -10.92
C PHE A 119 0.71 -2.65 -10.49
N GLY A 120 1.91 -3.24 -10.60
CA GLY A 120 2.09 -4.65 -10.28
C GLY A 120 1.27 -5.54 -11.21
N SER A 121 0.46 -6.40 -10.61
CA SER A 121 -0.40 -7.35 -11.31
C SER A 121 -1.88 -6.95 -11.28
N SER A 122 -2.17 -5.66 -11.02
CA SER A 122 -3.52 -5.08 -10.96
C SER A 122 -3.69 -3.97 -12.01
N PRO A 123 -3.69 -4.29 -13.32
CA PRO A 123 -3.72 -3.27 -14.36
C PRO A 123 -5.09 -2.58 -14.46
N PHE A 124 -5.10 -1.34 -14.97
CA PHE A 124 -6.33 -0.70 -15.45
C PHE A 124 -6.85 -1.38 -16.72
N ILE A 125 -8.16 -1.25 -16.97
CA ILE A 125 -8.79 -1.67 -18.24
C ILE A 125 -8.26 -0.83 -19.41
N ASN A 126 -7.98 0.45 -19.16
CA ASN A 126 -7.42 1.38 -20.13
C ASN A 126 -5.97 1.73 -19.75
N ASP A 127 -5.08 1.70 -20.74
CA ASP A 127 -3.67 2.10 -20.61
C ASP A 127 -3.49 3.57 -20.21
N THR A 128 -4.54 4.38 -20.34
CA THR A 128 -4.68 5.73 -19.80
C THR A 128 -5.97 5.80 -18.99
N PRO A 129 -5.94 5.50 -17.67
CA PRO A 129 -7.12 5.58 -16.82
C PRO A 129 -7.62 7.02 -16.77
N ARG A 130 -8.88 7.21 -16.38
CA ARG A 130 -9.38 8.56 -16.10
C ARG A 130 -8.76 9.10 -14.81
N PRO A 131 -8.60 10.43 -14.65
CA PRO A 131 -8.07 11.02 -13.42
C PRO A 131 -8.76 10.50 -12.15
N GLU A 132 -10.08 10.35 -12.20
CA GLU A 132 -10.93 9.93 -11.08
C GLU A 132 -10.73 8.46 -10.70
N GLN A 133 -10.10 7.65 -11.57
CA GLN A 133 -9.86 6.22 -11.34
C GLN A 133 -8.49 5.94 -10.69
N CYS A 134 -7.61 6.94 -10.63
CA CYS A 134 -6.21 6.72 -10.23
C CYS A 134 -5.69 7.68 -9.17
N SER A 135 -6.58 8.41 -8.49
CA SER A 135 -6.27 9.24 -7.33
C SER A 135 -6.05 8.41 -6.07
N PRO A 136 -5.44 8.98 -5.01
CA PRO A 136 -5.39 8.31 -3.70
C PRO A 136 -6.78 7.91 -3.17
N ALA A 137 -7.80 8.74 -3.37
CA ALA A 137 -9.18 8.41 -2.99
C ALA A 137 -9.72 7.22 -3.79
N ALA A 138 -9.50 7.20 -5.11
CA ALA A 138 -9.91 6.10 -5.98
C ALA A 138 -9.20 4.78 -5.63
N LEU A 139 -7.91 4.86 -5.26
CA LEU A 139 -7.13 3.73 -4.78
C LEU A 139 -7.78 3.12 -3.53
N MET A 140 -8.11 3.95 -2.53
CA MET A 140 -8.76 3.46 -1.31
C MET A 140 -10.13 2.87 -1.63
N ALA A 141 -10.95 3.54 -2.44
CA ALA A 141 -12.24 3.01 -2.88
C ALA A 141 -12.10 1.64 -3.56
N ALA A 142 -11.09 1.45 -4.41
CA ALA A 142 -10.84 0.16 -5.05
C ALA A 142 -10.52 -0.95 -4.05
N VAL A 143 -9.75 -0.66 -3.01
CA VAL A 143 -9.49 -1.61 -1.93
C VAL A 143 -10.77 -1.91 -1.13
N GLU A 144 -11.65 -0.93 -0.93
CA GLU A 144 -12.96 -1.14 -0.27
C GLU A 144 -13.91 -2.01 -1.10
N TYR A 145 -14.01 -1.76 -2.40
CA TYR A 145 -14.76 -2.62 -3.32
C TYR A 145 -14.20 -4.05 -3.32
N TRP A 146 -12.88 -4.21 -3.28
CA TRP A 146 -12.26 -5.52 -3.15
C TRP A 146 -12.60 -6.19 -1.82
N LEU A 147 -12.50 -5.49 -0.68
CA LEU A 147 -12.86 -6.03 0.64
C LEU A 147 -14.31 -6.54 0.66
N SER A 148 -15.23 -5.80 0.04
CA SER A 148 -16.62 -6.22 -0.13
C SER A 148 -16.74 -7.46 -1.03
N ALA A 149 -16.06 -7.45 -2.18
CA ALA A 149 -16.10 -8.55 -3.15
C ALA A 149 -15.54 -9.88 -2.61
N VAL A 150 -14.57 -9.83 -1.70
CA VAL A 150 -14.00 -11.05 -1.07
C VAL A 150 -14.59 -11.35 0.31
N ASN A 151 -15.68 -10.66 0.69
CA ASN A 151 -16.36 -10.82 1.97
C ASN A 151 -15.40 -10.67 3.18
N LEU A 152 -14.46 -9.73 3.09
CA LEU A 152 -13.62 -9.31 4.21
C LEU A 152 -14.14 -8.04 4.88
N TRP A 153 -15.08 -7.33 4.25
CA TRP A 153 -15.75 -6.17 4.84
C TRP A 153 -16.36 -6.51 6.21
N PRO A 154 -16.37 -5.55 7.16
CA PRO A 154 -17.09 -5.67 8.41
C PRO A 154 -18.49 -6.25 8.24
N ALA A 155 -18.83 -7.26 9.05
CA ALA A 155 -20.12 -7.93 8.98
C ALA A 155 -20.74 -8.01 10.39
N THR A 156 -22.01 -7.64 10.48
CA THR A 156 -22.73 -7.45 11.75
C THR A 156 -22.81 -8.71 12.62
N TYR A 157 -22.73 -9.90 12.02
CA TYR A 157 -23.03 -11.18 12.69
C TYR A 157 -21.82 -12.11 12.86
N ARG A 158 -20.57 -11.61 12.81
CA ARG A 158 -19.40 -12.47 13.06
C ARG A 158 -19.26 -12.78 14.55
N ARG A 159 -19.15 -14.07 14.88
CA ARG A 159 -18.90 -14.56 16.25
C ARG A 159 -17.54 -14.11 16.80
N HIS A 160 -16.57 -13.86 15.92
CA HIS A 160 -15.28 -13.26 16.22
C HIS A 160 -15.06 -12.06 15.29
N LYS A 161 -14.76 -10.89 15.86
CA LYS A 161 -14.50 -9.66 15.12
C LYS A 161 -13.00 -9.46 14.97
N PRO A 162 -12.42 -9.63 13.77
CA PRO A 162 -11.01 -9.33 13.54
C PRO A 162 -10.80 -7.81 13.56
N PHE A 163 -9.60 -7.37 13.91
CA PHE A 163 -9.20 -5.99 13.64
C PHE A 163 -8.74 -5.78 12.19
N TYR A 164 -8.69 -4.52 11.75
CA TYR A 164 -8.26 -4.12 10.41
C TYR A 164 -7.17 -3.07 10.46
N LEU A 165 -5.97 -3.37 9.97
CA LEU A 165 -4.87 -2.42 9.90
C LEU A 165 -4.48 -2.14 8.45
N PHE A 166 -4.61 -0.90 8.02
CA PHE A 166 -4.18 -0.47 6.68
C PHE A 166 -2.81 0.18 6.75
N VAL A 167 -1.81 -0.42 6.09
CA VAL A 167 -0.44 0.08 6.02
C VAL A 167 -0.17 0.59 4.61
N GLY A 168 -0.12 1.90 4.44
CA GLY A 168 0.06 2.55 3.14
C GLY A 168 1.42 3.23 3.03
N HIS A 169 2.09 3.08 1.89
CA HIS A 169 3.30 3.86 1.57
C HIS A 169 3.03 4.88 0.46
N SER A 170 3.61 6.08 0.54
CA SER A 170 3.56 7.08 -0.53
C SER A 170 2.13 7.40 -0.96
N MET A 171 1.78 7.20 -2.23
CA MET A 171 0.42 7.34 -2.74
C MET A 171 -0.63 6.53 -1.96
N SER A 172 -0.32 5.29 -1.56
CA SER A 172 -1.23 4.53 -0.69
C SER A 172 -1.23 5.01 0.76
N GLY A 173 -0.14 5.63 1.22
CA GLY A 173 -0.14 6.37 2.48
C GLY A 173 -1.17 7.52 2.41
N ALA A 174 -1.17 8.29 1.33
CA ALA A 174 -2.19 9.33 1.11
C ALA A 174 -3.60 8.73 0.98
N ALA A 175 -3.75 7.58 0.32
CA ALA A 175 -5.04 6.91 0.16
C ALA A 175 -5.74 6.62 1.50
N THR A 176 -4.98 6.29 2.55
CA THR A 176 -5.55 6.03 3.88
C THR A 176 -6.26 7.24 4.50
N PHE A 177 -5.95 8.47 4.07
CA PHE A 177 -6.66 9.68 4.52
C PHE A 177 -8.05 9.83 3.91
N TYR A 178 -8.33 9.10 2.81
CA TYR A 178 -9.59 9.15 2.08
C TYR A 178 -10.50 7.95 2.38
N LYS A 179 -10.14 7.09 3.34
CA LYS A 179 -10.97 5.97 3.75
C LYS A 179 -12.28 6.47 4.35
N ASP A 180 -13.41 6.04 3.80
CA ASP A 180 -14.71 6.24 4.44
C ASP A 180 -14.84 5.32 5.65
N VAL A 181 -15.10 5.88 6.83
CA VAL A 181 -15.28 5.12 8.07
C VAL A 181 -16.75 4.86 8.40
N SER A 182 -17.67 5.28 7.53
CA SER A 182 -19.08 4.94 7.64
C SER A 182 -19.27 3.42 7.62
N GLY A 183 -19.93 2.87 8.64
CA GLY A 183 -20.12 1.43 8.82
C GLY A 183 -19.00 0.73 9.61
N TRP A 184 -17.97 1.46 10.06
CA TRP A 184 -16.85 0.92 10.85
C TRP A 184 -16.96 1.22 12.36
N GLN A 185 -18.06 1.81 12.81
CA GLN A 185 -18.24 2.27 14.20
C GLN A 185 -18.08 1.14 15.23
N ASP A 186 -18.46 -0.07 14.84
CA ASP A 186 -18.42 -1.27 15.68
C ASP A 186 -17.18 -2.15 15.44
N GLU A 187 -16.15 -1.62 14.78
CA GLU A 187 -14.97 -2.37 14.38
C GLU A 187 -13.69 -1.78 14.99
N ALA A 188 -12.72 -2.65 15.24
CA ALA A 188 -11.36 -2.23 15.55
C ALA A 188 -10.59 -2.04 14.24
N TYR A 189 -10.25 -0.78 13.93
CA TYR A 189 -9.45 -0.47 12.75
C TYR A 189 -8.38 0.58 13.04
N GLY A 190 -7.34 0.59 12.22
CA GLY A 190 -6.24 1.54 12.29
C GLY A 190 -5.56 1.77 10.94
N PHE A 191 -4.83 2.87 10.85
CA PHE A 191 -4.08 3.27 9.66
C PHE A 191 -2.64 3.60 10.02
N TYR A 192 -1.70 3.09 9.24
CA TYR A 192 -0.28 3.39 9.35
C TYR A 192 0.23 3.93 8.01
N ALA A 193 0.42 5.24 7.93
CA ALA A 193 0.88 5.90 6.72
C ALA A 193 2.39 6.14 6.75
N LEU A 194 3.11 5.58 5.78
CA LEU A 194 4.54 5.73 5.59
C LEU A 194 4.79 6.73 4.46
N ALA A 195 5.41 7.87 4.78
CA ALA A 195 5.71 8.92 3.84
C ALA A 195 4.53 9.22 2.89
N PRO A 196 3.34 9.60 3.40
CA PRO A 196 2.14 9.78 2.57
C PRO A 196 2.34 10.88 1.53
N ALA A 197 2.06 10.59 0.26
CA ALA A 197 2.12 11.56 -0.83
C ALA A 197 0.85 12.44 -0.90
N LEU A 198 0.59 13.16 0.20
CA LEU A 198 -0.56 14.05 0.35
C LEU A 198 -0.08 15.50 0.21
N PHE A 199 -0.52 16.17 -0.86
CA PHE A 199 0.04 17.47 -1.27
C PHE A 199 -0.97 18.61 -1.24
N CYS A 200 -2.10 18.48 -0.55
CA CYS A 200 -3.18 19.48 -0.60
C CYS A 200 -2.76 20.90 -0.16
N ASN A 201 -1.72 21.03 0.67
CA ASN A 201 -1.13 22.31 1.09
C ASN A 201 0.24 22.63 0.46
N ASP A 202 0.76 21.80 -0.45
CA ASP A 202 2.10 21.97 -1.04
C ASP A 202 2.03 22.28 -2.53
N ILE A 203 1.91 23.57 -2.86
CA ILE A 203 1.81 24.06 -4.25
C ILE A 203 3.03 23.67 -5.08
N GLN A 204 4.23 23.64 -4.48
CA GLN A 204 5.46 23.34 -5.22
C GLN A 204 5.46 21.87 -5.65
N ARG A 205 5.10 20.95 -4.75
CA ARG A 205 4.98 19.53 -5.09
C ARG A 205 3.82 19.27 -6.03
N GLN A 206 2.68 19.90 -5.82
CA GLN A 206 1.57 19.84 -6.77
C GLN A 206 2.02 20.19 -8.19
N ALA A 207 2.69 21.34 -8.34
CA ALA A 207 3.22 21.79 -9.63
C ALA A 207 4.27 20.83 -10.22
N PHE A 208 5.16 20.29 -9.38
CA PHE A 208 6.17 19.31 -9.80
C PHE A 208 5.51 18.04 -10.37
N TYR A 209 4.65 17.37 -9.59
CA TYR A 209 4.01 16.12 -9.99
C TYR A 209 3.09 16.30 -11.20
N LYS A 210 2.34 17.41 -11.25
CA LYS A 210 1.49 17.77 -12.39
C LYS A 210 2.31 17.95 -13.66
N THR A 211 3.42 18.70 -13.58
CA THR A 211 4.31 18.96 -14.72
C THR A 211 4.96 17.68 -15.23
N VAL A 212 5.46 16.83 -14.34
CA VAL A 212 6.05 15.54 -14.73
C VAL A 212 5.00 14.65 -15.41
N GLY A 213 3.79 14.56 -14.83
CA GLY A 213 2.69 13.80 -15.42
C GLY A 213 2.30 14.28 -16.82
N LEU A 214 2.25 15.61 -17.05
CA LEU A 214 2.01 16.17 -18.39
C LEU A 214 3.16 15.90 -19.36
N GLY A 215 4.41 16.03 -18.90
CA GLY A 215 5.60 15.82 -19.73
C GLY A 215 5.71 14.40 -20.28
N ILE A 216 5.34 13.39 -19.51
CA ILE A 216 5.37 11.97 -19.93
C ILE A 216 4.39 11.70 -21.08
N ARG A 217 3.31 12.49 -21.23
CA ARG A 217 2.32 12.31 -22.30
C ARG A 217 2.81 12.76 -23.68
N ILE A 218 3.94 13.47 -23.76
CA ILE A 218 4.47 13.96 -25.04
C ILE A 218 5.08 12.76 -25.81
N PRO A 219 4.71 12.52 -27.09
CA PRO A 219 5.19 11.36 -27.86
C PRO A 219 6.72 11.23 -27.97
N SER A 220 7.48 12.32 -27.83
CA SER A 220 8.94 12.26 -27.81
C SER A 220 9.50 11.70 -26.51
N PHE A 221 8.74 11.70 -25.42
CA PHE A 221 9.15 11.22 -24.10
C PHE A 221 9.10 9.69 -24.01
N THR A 222 8.20 9.05 -24.77
CA THR A 222 8.11 7.58 -24.83
C THR A 222 9.38 6.94 -25.40
N ALA A 223 10.04 7.63 -26.35
CA ALA A 223 11.32 7.22 -26.92
C ALA A 223 12.50 7.25 -25.93
N ILE A 224 12.33 7.85 -24.75
CA ILE A 224 13.39 8.10 -23.76
C ILE A 224 13.12 7.29 -22.46
N LYS A 225 12.12 6.38 -22.44
CA LYS A 225 11.71 5.59 -21.25
C LYS A 225 12.90 5.02 -20.48
N ASP A 226 13.75 4.30 -21.20
CA ASP A 226 14.83 3.52 -20.65
C ASP A 226 15.98 4.39 -20.11
N VAL A 227 16.07 5.64 -20.59
CA VAL A 227 17.09 6.60 -20.17
C VAL A 227 16.66 7.34 -18.90
N LEU A 228 15.36 7.60 -18.75
CA LEU A 228 14.81 8.35 -17.62
C LEU A 228 14.45 7.47 -16.41
N ALA A 229 14.07 6.20 -16.64
CA ALA A 229 13.68 5.30 -15.55
C ALA A 229 14.72 5.25 -14.41
N PRO A 230 16.04 5.12 -14.66
CA PRO A 230 17.04 5.08 -13.59
C PRO A 230 17.08 6.38 -12.76
N HIS A 231 16.88 7.54 -13.39
CA HIS A 231 16.92 8.83 -12.71
C HIS A 231 15.69 9.05 -11.83
N VAL A 232 14.51 8.64 -12.31
CA VAL A 232 13.27 8.65 -11.53
C VAL A 232 13.41 7.74 -10.31
N ILE A 233 13.99 6.55 -10.47
CA ILE A 233 14.17 5.58 -9.39
C ILE A 233 15.20 6.06 -8.36
N ASP A 234 16.31 6.65 -8.79
CA ASP A 234 17.30 7.22 -7.86
C ASP A 234 16.74 8.42 -7.09
N LEU A 235 15.81 9.17 -7.69
CA LEU A 235 15.07 10.25 -7.03
C LEU A 235 14.01 9.73 -6.05
N LEU A 236 13.33 8.62 -6.38
CA LEU A 236 12.32 7.98 -5.53
C LEU A 236 12.90 7.35 -4.26
N GLY A 237 14.14 6.85 -4.28
CA GLY A 237 14.67 6.12 -3.14
C GLY A 237 16.16 5.86 -3.21
N THR A 238 16.98 6.92 -3.17
CA THR A 238 18.45 6.81 -3.23
C THR A 238 19.00 5.78 -2.22
N GLY A 239 18.44 5.71 -1.01
CA GLY A 239 18.80 4.80 0.07
C GLY A 239 17.99 3.50 0.15
N ALA A 240 16.98 3.30 -0.72
CA ALA A 240 16.20 2.07 -0.78
C ALA A 240 17.09 0.85 -1.08
N SER A 241 16.65 -0.35 -0.70
CA SER A 241 17.39 -1.56 -1.00
C SER A 241 17.47 -1.82 -2.52
N PRO A 242 18.47 -2.55 -3.01
CA PRO A 242 18.53 -2.95 -4.41
C PRO A 242 17.29 -3.73 -4.87
N VAL A 243 16.64 -4.47 -3.98
CA VAL A 243 15.41 -5.21 -4.28
C VAL A 243 14.28 -4.24 -4.61
N VAL A 244 14.09 -3.21 -3.79
CA VAL A 244 13.06 -2.17 -4.02
C VAL A 244 13.36 -1.39 -5.29
N LYS A 245 14.60 -0.96 -5.51
CA LYS A 245 15.00 -0.24 -6.74
C LYS A 245 14.75 -1.06 -8.01
N ASN A 246 15.13 -2.34 -8.00
CA ASN A 246 14.90 -3.24 -9.12
C ASN A 246 13.42 -3.50 -9.36
N GLU A 247 12.62 -3.52 -8.30
CA GLU A 247 11.18 -3.70 -8.42
C GLU A 247 10.52 -2.48 -9.07
N HIS A 248 10.85 -1.26 -8.63
CA HIS A 248 10.40 -0.04 -9.32
C HIS A 248 10.81 -0.05 -10.79
N LEU A 249 12.06 -0.39 -11.11
CA LEU A 249 12.50 -0.49 -12.50
C LEU A 249 11.67 -1.49 -13.31
N ARG A 250 11.33 -2.63 -12.72
CA ARG A 250 10.49 -3.64 -13.37
C ARG A 250 9.08 -3.10 -13.63
N ILE A 251 8.44 -2.53 -12.60
CA ILE A 251 7.08 -2.00 -12.69
C ILE A 251 7.01 -0.85 -13.67
N TYR A 252 7.94 0.11 -13.60
CA TYR A 252 7.99 1.25 -14.51
C TYR A 252 8.04 0.81 -15.96
N ASN A 253 8.88 -0.17 -16.25
CA ASN A 253 9.07 -0.65 -17.62
C ASN A 253 7.84 -1.41 -18.14
N GLN A 254 7.13 -2.14 -17.27
CA GLN A 254 5.96 -2.96 -17.64
C GLN A 254 4.65 -2.19 -17.64
N THR A 255 4.57 -1.09 -16.89
CA THR A 255 3.34 -0.31 -16.76
C THR A 255 3.14 0.58 -18.00
N PRO A 256 1.91 0.66 -18.55
CA PRO A 256 1.60 1.59 -19.63
C PRO A 256 1.92 3.04 -19.26
N PHE A 257 2.43 3.81 -20.22
CA PHE A 257 2.81 5.20 -19.98
C PHE A 257 1.65 6.09 -19.54
N GLY A 258 0.44 5.84 -20.05
CA GLY A 258 -0.74 6.59 -19.66
C GLY A 258 -1.04 6.42 -18.18
N VAL A 259 -0.89 5.21 -17.62
CA VAL A 259 -1.02 4.94 -16.19
C VAL A 259 0.04 5.72 -15.39
N ILE A 260 1.32 5.60 -15.75
CA ILE A 260 2.45 6.30 -15.09
C ILE A 260 2.22 7.82 -15.09
N ALA A 261 1.87 8.38 -16.24
CA ALA A 261 1.64 9.81 -16.42
C ALA A 261 0.42 10.31 -15.65
N GLN A 262 -0.71 9.62 -15.79
CA GLN A 262 -1.98 10.03 -15.20
C GLN A 262 -1.94 9.95 -13.68
N THR A 263 -1.34 8.91 -13.12
CA THR A 263 -1.19 8.75 -11.66
C THR A 263 -0.32 9.86 -11.04
N LEU A 264 0.78 10.27 -11.69
CA LEU A 264 1.56 11.44 -11.24
C LEU A 264 0.79 12.74 -11.40
N TYR A 265 0.13 12.93 -12.55
CA TYR A 265 -0.68 14.12 -12.81
C TYR A 265 -1.71 14.32 -11.70
N VAL A 266 -2.42 13.25 -11.33
CA VAL A 266 -3.48 13.30 -10.32
C VAL A 266 -2.95 13.61 -8.92
N LEU A 267 -1.78 13.09 -8.53
CA LEU A 267 -1.11 13.52 -7.28
C LEU A 267 -0.88 15.02 -7.28
N GLY A 268 -0.47 15.58 -8.42
CA GLY A 268 -0.23 17.01 -8.58
C GLY A 268 -1.48 17.88 -8.65
N THR A 269 -2.66 17.29 -8.83
CA THR A 269 -3.94 18.01 -8.92
C THR A 269 -4.89 17.73 -7.76
N ALA A 270 -4.44 16.94 -6.77
CA ALA A 270 -5.25 16.63 -5.60
C ALA A 270 -5.50 17.90 -4.77
N THR A 271 -6.67 18.50 -4.96
CA THR A 271 -7.15 19.66 -4.20
C THR A 271 -8.13 19.25 -3.10
N THR A 272 -8.61 18.01 -3.12
CA THR A 272 -9.57 17.51 -2.15
C THR A 272 -8.89 17.27 -0.81
N TRP A 273 -9.31 18.05 0.18
CA TRP A 273 -8.95 17.86 1.57
C TRP A 273 -9.58 16.58 2.14
N PRO A 274 -8.84 15.80 2.94
CA PRO A 274 -9.45 14.72 3.73
C PRO A 274 -10.58 15.28 4.62
N GLN A 275 -11.74 14.63 4.62
CA GLN A 275 -12.96 15.13 5.28
C GLN A 275 -13.19 14.55 6.69
N ARG A 276 -12.13 14.01 7.33
CA ARG A 276 -12.24 13.31 8.61
C ARG A 276 -11.86 14.23 9.77
N ASN A 277 -12.62 14.14 10.86
CA ASN A 277 -12.48 14.98 12.05
C ASN A 277 -11.90 14.23 13.27
N ASP A 278 -11.52 12.96 13.13
CA ASP A 278 -10.93 12.16 14.21
C ASP A 278 -9.79 11.29 13.67
N TRP A 279 -8.57 11.54 14.09
CA TRP A 279 -7.38 10.82 13.65
C TRP A 279 -6.81 9.86 14.70
N SER A 280 -7.52 9.61 15.80
CA SER A 280 -7.03 8.80 16.94
C SER A 280 -6.52 7.40 16.54
N HIS A 281 -7.07 6.81 15.47
CA HIS A 281 -6.71 5.51 14.91
C HIS A 281 -5.62 5.57 13.83
N PHE A 282 -4.85 6.65 13.79
CA PHE A 282 -3.87 6.91 12.74
C PHE A 282 -2.47 7.02 13.35
N ARG A 283 -1.48 6.47 12.63
CA ARG A 283 -0.05 6.60 12.89
C ARG A 283 0.65 6.97 11.59
N ILE A 284 1.65 7.83 11.68
CA ILE A 284 2.40 8.34 10.53
C ILE A 284 3.88 8.18 10.79
N ALA A 285 4.63 7.72 9.79
CA ALA A 285 6.07 7.77 9.82
C ALA A 285 6.64 8.47 8.58
N LEU A 286 7.53 9.45 8.81
CA LEU A 286 8.14 10.31 7.80
C LEU A 286 9.66 10.10 7.77
N GLY A 287 10.26 10.31 6.59
CA GLY A 287 11.72 10.38 6.43
C GLY A 287 12.19 11.83 6.50
N HIS A 288 13.18 12.14 7.34
CA HIS A 288 13.65 13.52 7.50
C HIS A 288 14.27 14.16 6.24
N ARG A 289 14.73 13.33 5.28
CA ARG A 289 15.29 13.74 4.00
C ARG A 289 14.42 13.29 2.83
N ASP A 290 13.14 13.03 3.09
CA ASP A 290 12.20 12.68 2.04
C ASP A 290 11.96 13.90 1.13
N ARG A 291 12.59 13.86 -0.04
CA ARG A 291 12.46 14.92 -1.05
C ARG A 291 11.14 14.82 -1.81
N MET A 292 10.59 13.61 -1.94
CA MET A 292 9.34 13.36 -2.67
C MET A 292 8.18 14.00 -1.92
N VAL A 293 8.12 13.75 -0.61
CA VAL A 293 6.99 14.22 0.21
C VAL A 293 7.26 15.56 0.90
N GLY A 294 8.50 15.79 1.32
CA GLY A 294 8.88 17.00 2.06
C GLY A 294 8.43 16.97 3.49
N LEU A 295 9.39 16.98 4.42
CA LEU A 295 9.08 16.91 5.85
C LEU A 295 8.27 18.13 6.33
N ASN A 296 8.72 19.35 6.05
CA ASN A 296 8.13 20.55 6.63
C ASN A 296 6.68 20.75 6.18
N SER A 297 6.43 20.78 4.85
CA SER A 297 5.07 20.92 4.32
C SER A 297 4.12 19.83 4.83
N MET A 298 4.61 18.61 5.01
CA MET A 298 3.83 17.51 5.56
C MET A 298 3.55 17.70 7.05
N LEU A 299 4.51 18.19 7.86
CA LEU A 299 4.24 18.48 9.27
C LEU A 299 3.22 19.61 9.41
N ASP A 300 3.34 20.67 8.61
CA ASP A 300 2.38 21.78 8.57
C ASP A 300 0.98 21.25 8.21
N LEU A 301 0.89 20.36 7.21
CA LEU A 301 -0.38 19.73 6.83
C LEU A 301 -0.98 18.90 7.96
N LEU A 302 -0.16 18.09 8.62
CA LEU A 302 -0.62 17.21 9.68
C LEU A 302 -1.09 18.01 10.90
N GLU A 303 -0.42 19.13 11.21
CA GLU A 303 -0.88 20.07 12.22
C GLU A 303 -2.24 20.69 11.83
N GLU A 304 -2.41 21.13 10.59
CA GLU A 304 -3.70 21.64 10.07
C GLU A 304 -4.82 20.59 10.11
N LEU A 305 -4.48 19.30 10.00
CA LEU A 305 -5.40 18.17 10.15
C LEU A 305 -5.59 17.73 11.60
N ASP A 306 -5.06 18.46 12.59
CA ASP A 306 -5.16 18.14 14.03
C ASP A 306 -4.50 16.81 14.43
N PHE A 307 -3.38 16.46 13.79
CA PHE A 307 -2.53 15.38 14.28
C PHE A 307 -1.65 15.85 15.43
N HIS A 308 -1.50 14.98 16.42
CA HIS A 308 -0.64 15.20 17.56
C HIS A 308 0.72 14.50 17.42
N SER A 309 1.73 15.00 18.12
CA SER A 309 3.11 14.51 18.07
C SER A 309 3.25 13.01 18.35
N HIS A 310 2.41 12.43 19.22
CA HIS A 310 2.45 10.99 19.54
C HIS A 310 1.99 10.10 18.37
N GLN A 311 1.32 10.66 17.35
CA GLN A 311 0.90 9.95 16.15
C GLN A 311 1.95 10.01 15.03
N ILE A 312 2.98 10.86 15.17
CA ILE A 312 3.94 11.17 14.11
C ILE A 312 5.34 10.72 14.54
N ARG A 313 5.96 9.85 13.73
CA ARG A 313 7.36 9.44 13.89
C ARG A 313 8.21 10.00 12.75
N ILE A 314 9.27 10.72 13.08
CA ILE A 314 10.28 11.17 12.11
C ILE A 314 11.50 10.25 12.17
N ASN A 315 11.92 9.72 11.04
CA ASN A 315 13.01 8.76 10.92
C ASN A 315 14.17 9.32 10.10
N PHE A 316 15.38 8.86 10.42
CA PHE A 316 16.55 9.14 9.59
C PHE A 316 16.50 8.30 8.31
N GLY A 317 16.10 8.92 7.20
CA GLY A 317 16.16 8.34 5.87
C GLY A 317 15.48 9.23 4.83
N ASP A 318 15.35 8.67 3.63
CA ASP A 318 14.62 9.22 2.49
C ASP A 318 13.17 8.67 2.44
N HIS A 319 12.56 8.65 1.25
CA HIS A 319 11.20 8.17 1.03
C HIS A 319 11.01 6.67 1.32
N TYR A 320 12.08 5.87 1.29
CA TYR A 320 12.08 4.44 1.60
C TYR A 320 12.92 4.16 2.85
N PHE A 321 12.82 5.04 3.86
CA PHE A 321 13.56 4.95 5.12
C PHE A 321 13.40 3.59 5.85
N PHE A 322 12.40 2.78 5.50
CA PHE A 322 12.13 1.44 6.06
C PHE A 322 12.66 0.28 5.19
N SER A 323 13.15 0.55 3.97
CA SER A 323 13.75 -0.47 3.11
C SER A 323 15.24 -0.63 3.42
N TYR A 324 15.67 -1.88 3.56
CA TYR A 324 17.05 -2.19 3.95
C TYR A 324 17.59 -3.44 3.26
N GLY A 325 18.73 -3.28 2.59
CA GLY A 325 19.55 -4.35 2.03
C GLY A 325 21.01 -3.90 1.83
N PRO A 326 21.82 -4.68 1.09
CA PRO A 326 23.19 -4.27 0.77
C PRO A 326 23.22 -2.88 0.09
N GLY A 327 24.04 -1.97 0.63
CA GLY A 327 24.15 -0.59 0.13
C GLY A 327 23.15 0.42 0.70
N SER A 328 22.13 -0.03 1.44
CA SER A 328 21.23 0.90 2.15
C SER A 328 21.91 1.53 3.37
N PRO A 329 21.52 2.75 3.78
CA PRO A 329 22.00 3.35 5.02
C PRO A 329 21.72 2.47 6.25
N LEU A 330 22.64 2.42 7.21
CA LEU A 330 22.47 1.65 8.45
C LEU A 330 21.26 2.11 9.28
N SER A 331 20.87 3.39 9.18
CA SER A 331 19.67 3.90 9.83
C SER A 331 18.41 3.17 9.34
N HIS A 332 18.34 2.78 8.07
CA HIS A 332 17.18 2.08 7.52
C HIS A 332 16.97 0.70 8.16
N LYS A 333 18.05 0.02 8.58
CA LYS A 333 17.94 -1.22 9.35
C LYS A 333 17.19 -1.00 10.67
N LYS A 334 17.58 0.05 11.41
CA LYS A 334 16.95 0.42 12.67
C LYS A 334 15.51 0.87 12.45
N ASN A 335 15.26 1.70 11.43
CA ASN A 335 13.91 2.14 11.07
C ASN A 335 13.00 0.96 10.72
N ARG A 336 13.48 -0.05 9.97
CA ARG A 336 12.72 -1.28 9.69
C ARG A 336 12.37 -2.05 10.97
N GLN A 337 13.30 -2.15 11.91
CA GLN A 337 13.06 -2.80 13.20
C GLN A 337 12.05 -2.03 14.04
N MET A 338 12.13 -0.69 14.05
CA MET A 338 11.18 0.19 14.73
C MET A 338 9.80 0.08 14.09
N LEU A 339 9.69 0.14 12.77
CA LEU A 339 8.43 -0.03 12.06
C LEU A 339 7.78 -1.39 12.37
N LEU A 340 8.56 -2.47 12.36
CA LEU A 340 8.04 -3.79 12.75
C LEU A 340 7.51 -3.79 14.19
N LYS A 341 8.20 -3.12 15.12
CA LYS A 341 7.73 -2.99 16.50
C LYS A 341 6.46 -2.16 16.57
N ASP A 342 6.42 -1.00 15.92
CA ASP A 342 5.26 -0.11 15.92
C ASP A 342 4.01 -0.83 15.35
N LEU A 343 4.18 -1.62 14.28
CA LEU A 343 3.08 -2.41 13.72
C LEU A 343 2.59 -3.49 14.69
N LEU A 344 3.50 -4.15 15.42
CA LEU A 344 3.13 -5.15 16.44
C LEU A 344 2.39 -4.52 17.61
N ASP A 345 2.93 -3.42 18.16
CA ASP A 345 2.29 -2.68 19.24
C ASP A 345 0.88 -2.23 18.80
N PHE A 346 0.73 -1.76 17.56
CA PHE A 346 -0.56 -1.33 17.04
C PHE A 346 -1.53 -2.50 16.81
N CYS A 347 -1.04 -3.68 16.39
CA CYS A 347 -1.85 -4.89 16.36
C CYS A 347 -2.37 -5.24 17.76
N ASP A 348 -1.52 -5.19 18.79
CA ASP A 348 -1.91 -5.49 20.17
C ASP A 348 -2.99 -4.51 20.67
N GLU A 349 -2.82 -3.21 20.40
CA GLU A 349 -3.82 -2.16 20.69
C GLU A 349 -5.17 -2.47 20.02
N LEU A 350 -5.14 -2.82 18.72
CA LEU A 350 -6.35 -3.11 17.96
C LEU A 350 -7.02 -4.42 18.39
N THR A 351 -6.26 -5.45 18.75
CA THR A 351 -6.79 -6.69 19.34
C THR A 351 -7.48 -6.41 20.67
N ALA A 352 -6.88 -5.59 21.54
CA ALA A 352 -7.51 -5.19 22.80
C ALA A 352 -8.84 -4.45 22.55
N LYS A 353 -8.87 -3.52 21.59
CA LYS A 353 -10.09 -2.81 21.18
C LYS A 353 -11.15 -3.76 20.62
N ALA A 354 -10.77 -4.70 19.75
CA ALA A 354 -11.69 -5.68 19.19
C ALA A 354 -12.37 -6.52 20.28
N ASN A 355 -11.59 -6.95 21.28
CA ASN A 355 -12.11 -7.70 22.43
C ASN A 355 -13.08 -6.85 23.27
N GLN A 356 -12.75 -5.58 23.55
CA GLN A 356 -13.65 -4.68 24.29
C GLN A 356 -15.00 -4.49 23.59
N LEU A 357 -14.99 -4.34 22.26
CA LEU A 357 -16.22 -4.20 21.46
C LEU A 357 -17.11 -5.45 21.51
N LEU A 358 -16.52 -6.64 21.70
CA LEU A 358 -17.28 -7.89 21.89
C LEU A 358 -17.92 -7.98 23.29
N PHE A 359 -17.24 -7.50 24.33
CA PHE A 359 -17.76 -7.54 25.69
C PHE A 359 -18.90 -6.55 25.92
N ASN A 360 -18.84 -5.35 25.34
CA ASN A 360 -19.87 -4.32 25.53
C ASN A 360 -21.21 -4.59 24.82
N LYS A 361 -21.29 -5.66 24.01
CA LYS A 361 -22.52 -6.06 23.29
C LYS A 361 -23.29 -7.20 23.94
N ASN A 362 -22.75 -7.81 25.00
CA ASN A 362 -23.43 -8.81 25.84
C ASN A 362 -23.76 -8.19 27.20
#